data_AF-A0A3D5Y2H1-F1
#
_entry.id   AF-A0A3D5Y2H1-F1
#
_cell.length_a   1.000
_cell.length_b   1.000
_cell.length_c   1.000
_cell.angle_alpha   90.00
_cell.angle_beta   90.00
_cell.angle_gamma   90.00
#
_symmetry.space_group_name_H-M   'P 1'
#
loop_
_entity.id
_entity.type
_entity.pdbx_description
1 polymer ?
#
loop_
_entity_poly.entity_id
_entity_poly.type
_entity_poly.pdbx_seq_one_letter_code
_entity_poly.pdbx_strand_id
1 'polypeptide(L)'
;MRPKAVLKILGVLLMMFSITVLPSLVIALIAEDGASMPFLVTFLITLLVGLTLWGPLRAHRGELRVRDGFVIVVLFWTVLAGFGS
;
A
#
# COMPACT_ATOMS: atom_id res chain seq x y z
N MET A 1 -22.00 4.64 5.22
CA MET A 1 -20.58 4.42 4.84
C MET A 1 -20.39 2.93 4.71
N ARG A 2 -19.79 2.45 3.60
CA ARG A 2 -19.46 1.02 3.44
C ARG A 2 -17.94 0.88 3.59
N PRO A 3 -17.40 0.79 4.82
CA PRO A 3 -15.94 0.80 5.06
C PRO A 3 -15.23 -0.32 4.28
N LYS A 4 -15.97 -1.39 3.96
CA LYS A 4 -15.45 -2.53 3.24
C LYS A 4 -15.01 -2.25 1.79
N ALA A 5 -15.63 -1.30 1.09
CA ALA A 5 -15.23 -0.94 -0.27
C ALA A 5 -13.94 -0.09 -0.28
N VAL A 6 -13.84 0.83 0.68
CA VAL A 6 -12.67 1.71 0.92
C VAL A 6 -11.41 0.88 1.16
N LEU A 7 -11.44 -0.03 2.13
CA LEU A 7 -10.28 -0.84 2.50
C LEU A 7 -9.80 -1.72 1.33
N LYS A 8 -10.72 -2.23 0.49
CA LYS A 8 -10.37 -3.04 -0.68
C LYS A 8 -9.53 -2.27 -1.70
N ILE A 9 -9.93 -1.04 -2.02
CA ILE A 9 -9.23 -0.20 -3.00
C ILE A 9 -7.92 0.29 -2.41
N LEU A 10 -7.92 0.68 -1.13
CA LEU A 10 -6.71 1.03 -0.41
C LEU A 10 -5.68 -0.11 -0.46
N GLY A 11 -6.09 -1.35 -0.21
CA GLY A 11 -5.21 -2.52 -0.32
C GLY A 11 -4.65 -2.74 -1.73
N VAL A 12 -5.46 -2.55 -2.78
CA VAL A 12 -4.99 -2.60 -4.17
C VAL A 12 -3.99 -1.48 -4.47
N LEU A 13 -4.28 -0.26 -4.01
CA LEU A 13 -3.43 0.90 -4.20
C LEU A 13 -2.07 0.71 -3.50
N LEU A 14 -2.08 0.17 -2.28
CA LEU A 14 -0.86 -0.20 -1.54
C LEU A 14 -0.05 -1.30 -2.24
N MET A 15 -0.71 -2.32 -2.80
CA MET A 15 -0.02 -3.34 -3.58
C MET A 15 0.65 -2.75 -4.82
N MET A 16 -0.04 -1.88 -5.56
CA MET A 16 0.55 -1.14 -6.69
C MET A 16 1.71 -0.25 -6.23
N PHE A 17 1.57 0.41 -5.09
CA PHE A 17 2.62 1.25 -4.53
C PHE A 17 3.86 0.45 -4.10
N SER A 18 3.71 -0.80 -3.65
CA SER A 18 4.87 -1.65 -3.36
C SER A 18 5.71 -1.91 -4.62
N ILE A 19 5.09 -1.96 -5.80
CA ILE A 19 5.81 -2.16 -7.07
C ILE A 19 6.73 -0.96 -7.37
N THR A 20 6.34 0.25 -6.99
CA THR A 20 7.21 1.44 -7.12
C THR A 20 8.46 1.40 -6.23
N VAL A 21 8.49 0.54 -5.19
CA VAL A 21 9.68 0.34 -4.33
C VAL A 21 10.68 -0.65 -4.98
N LEU A 22 10.24 -1.50 -5.91
CA LEU A 22 11.11 -2.47 -6.60
C LEU A 22 12.22 -1.81 -7.42
N PRO A 23 11.97 -0.76 -8.24
CA PRO A 23 13.04 -0.03 -8.93
C PRO A 23 14.08 0.53 -7.96
N SER A 24 13.65 1.13 -6.85
CA SER A 24 14.54 1.66 -5.81
C SER A 24 15.38 0.56 -5.18
N LEU A 25 14.78 -0.61 -4.91
CA LEU A 25 15.48 -1.79 -4.41
C LEU A 25 16.51 -2.31 -5.41
N VAL A 26 16.17 -2.37 -6.71
CA VAL A 26 17.10 -2.79 -7.77
C VAL A 26 18.28 -1.83 -7.86
N ILE A 27 18.05 -0.52 -7.81
CA ILE A 27 19.13 0.48 -7.80
C ILE A 27 20.01 0.29 -6.56
N ALA A 28 19.42 0.10 -5.37
CA ALA A 28 20.17 -0.12 -4.13
C ALA A 28 20.97 -1.43 -4.12
N LEU A 29 20.50 -2.47 -4.81
CA LEU A 29 21.24 -3.73 -5.00
C LEU A 29 22.43 -3.57 -5.94
N ILE A 30 22.29 -2.78 -7.01
CA ILE A 30 23.36 -2.50 -7.97
C ILE A 30 24.41 -1.57 -7.36
N ALA A 31 23.99 -0.61 -6.55
CA ALA A 31 24.88 0.37 -5.93
C ALA A 31 25.74 -0.21 -4.79
N GLU A 32 25.38 -1.37 -4.23
CA GLU A 32 26.05 -2.00 -3.08
C GLU A 32 26.18 -1.11 -1.82
N ASP A 33 25.42 -0.01 -1.74
CA ASP A 33 25.50 1.00 -0.67
C ASP A 33 24.96 0.52 0.71
N GLY A 34 24.60 -0.76 0.85
CA GLY A 34 23.97 -1.32 2.06
C GLY A 34 22.53 -0.84 2.33
N ALA A 35 22.00 0.07 1.51
CA ALA A 35 20.65 0.62 1.63
C ALA A 35 19.53 -0.33 1.13
N SER A 36 19.86 -1.51 0.60
CA SER A 36 18.88 -2.48 0.09
C SER A 36 17.95 -3.02 1.19
N MET A 37 18.44 -3.15 2.41
CA MET A 37 17.69 -3.68 3.56
C MET A 37 16.45 -2.82 3.91
N PRO A 38 16.56 -1.48 4.10
CA PRO A 38 15.38 -0.63 4.33
C PRO A 38 14.35 -0.69 3.20
N PHE A 39 14.78 -0.68 1.92
CA PHE A 39 13.84 -0.80 0.81
C PHE A 39 13.11 -2.15 0.80
N LEU A 40 13.80 -3.25 1.12
CA LEU A 40 13.21 -4.59 1.20
C LEU A 40 12.18 -4.66 2.34
N VAL A 41 12.49 -4.08 3.50
CA VAL A 41 11.59 -4.01 4.65
C VAL A 41 10.35 -3.19 4.31
N THR A 42 10.51 -1.99 3.75
CA THR A 42 9.39 -1.14 3.33
C THR A 42 8.52 -1.84 2.29
N PHE A 43 9.13 -2.52 1.32
CA PHE A 43 8.42 -3.34 0.34
C PHE A 43 7.57 -4.43 1.00
N LEU A 44 8.17 -5.26 1.87
CA LEU A 44 7.50 -6.37 2.53
C LEU A 44 6.37 -5.91 3.45
N ILE A 45 6.59 -4.86 4.26
CA ILE A 45 5.55 -4.37 5.16
C ILE A 45 4.39 -3.77 4.36
N THR A 46 4.67 -2.95 3.34
CA THR A 46 3.62 -2.36 2.50
C THR A 46 2.82 -3.44 1.79
N LEU A 47 3.49 -4.48 1.27
CA LEU A 47 2.86 -5.62 0.60
C LEU A 47 1.96 -6.40 1.58
N LEU A 48 2.45 -6.74 2.78
CA LEU A 48 1.70 -7.47 3.79
C LEU A 48 0.50 -6.68 4.32
N VAL A 49 0.67 -5.36 4.53
CA VAL A 49 -0.43 -4.47 4.93
C VAL A 49 -1.47 -4.36 3.80
N GLY A 50 -1.04 -4.22 2.55
CA GLY A 50 -1.94 -4.23 1.39
C GLY A 50 -2.72 -5.55 1.24
N LEU A 51 -2.05 -6.69 1.46
CA LEU A 51 -2.64 -8.03 1.43
C LEU A 51 -3.65 -8.27 2.55
N THR A 52 -3.31 -7.88 3.79
CA THR A 52 -4.21 -8.01 4.95
C THR A 52 -5.43 -7.09 4.84
N LEU A 53 -5.28 -5.91 4.24
CA LEU A 53 -6.38 -5.01 3.93
C LEU A 53 -7.23 -5.49 2.74
N TRP A 54 -6.66 -6.20 1.78
CA TRP A 54 -7.39 -6.68 0.60
C TRP A 54 -8.09 -8.03 0.83
N GLY A 55 -7.43 -8.98 1.49
CA GLY A 55 -7.85 -10.38 1.66
C GLY A 55 -9.28 -10.56 2.21
N PRO A 56 -9.62 -10.00 3.39
CA PRO A 56 -10.96 -10.16 3.98
C PRO A 56 -12.05 -9.40 3.23
N LEU A 57 -11.70 -8.52 2.30
CA LEU A 57 -12.60 -7.59 1.63
C LEU A 57 -12.88 -7.93 0.17
N ARG A 58 -12.25 -9.00 -0.35
CA ARG A 58 -12.45 -9.50 -1.72
C ARG A 58 -13.92 -9.81 -2.03
N ALA A 59 -14.69 -10.25 -1.03
CA ALA A 59 -16.09 -10.70 -1.17
C ALA A 59 -17.14 -9.57 -1.30
N HIS A 60 -16.82 -8.31 -1.03
CA HIS A 60 -17.82 -7.24 -1.01
C HIS A 60 -17.79 -6.40 -2.30
N ARG A 61 -18.84 -6.52 -3.12
CA ARG A 61 -19.12 -5.70 -4.32
C ARG A 61 -19.91 -4.43 -3.96
N GLY A 62 -19.45 -3.67 -2.99
CA GLY A 62 -20.09 -2.40 -2.63
C GLY A 62 -19.77 -1.33 -3.67
N GLU A 63 -20.80 -0.71 -4.26
CA GLU A 63 -20.63 0.47 -5.12
C GLU A 63 -19.89 1.59 -4.38
N LEU A 64 -18.88 2.15 -5.05
CA LEU A 64 -18.12 3.32 -4.60
C LEU A 64 -19.00 4.55 -4.58
N ARG A 65 -19.18 5.17 -3.41
CA ARG A 65 -19.75 6.51 -3.30
C ARG A 65 -18.62 7.53 -3.19
N VAL A 66 -18.80 8.74 -3.71
CA VAL A 66 -17.78 9.82 -3.73
C VAL A 66 -17.19 10.11 -2.35
N ARG A 67 -17.98 10.02 -1.26
CA ARG A 67 -17.51 10.17 0.14
C ARG A 67 -16.47 9.13 0.57
N ASP A 68 -16.53 7.92 0.01
CA ASP A 68 -15.60 6.84 0.33
C ASP A 68 -14.22 7.12 -0.29
N GLY A 69 -14.17 7.84 -1.43
CA GLY A 69 -12.93 8.27 -2.07
C GLY A 69 -12.06 9.19 -1.21
N PHE A 70 -12.65 10.14 -0.50
CA PHE A 70 -11.91 11.04 0.39
C PHE A 70 -11.20 10.28 1.52
N VAL A 71 -11.88 9.27 2.10
CA VAL A 71 -11.33 8.43 3.17
C VAL A 71 -10.18 7.57 2.64
N ILE A 72 -10.27 7.07 1.40
CA ILE A 72 -9.18 6.32 0.75
C ILE A 72 -7.94 7.21 0.66
N VAL A 73 -8.08 8.45 0.19
CA VAL A 73 -6.95 9.37 0.02
C VAL A 73 -6.30 9.69 1.36
N VAL A 74 -7.09 10.03 2.39
CA VAL A 74 -6.55 10.35 3.73
C VAL A 74 -5.83 9.14 4.33
N LEU A 75 -6.44 7.95 4.32
CA LEU A 75 -5.80 6.74 4.83
C LEU A 75 -4.53 6.39 4.06
N PHE A 76 -4.55 6.55 2.73
CA PHE A 76 -3.39 6.32 1.89
C PHE A 76 -2.21 7.21 2.31
N TRP A 77 -2.44 8.51 2.43
CA TRP A 77 -1.39 9.46 2.86
C TRP A 77 -0.93 9.20 4.30
N THR A 78 -1.82 8.85 5.23
CA THR A 78 -1.45 8.52 6.62
C THR A 78 -0.55 7.29 6.69
N VAL A 79 -0.91 6.22 5.97
CA VAL A 79 -0.13 4.98 5.93
C VAL A 79 1.22 5.22 5.22
N LEU A 80 1.21 5.97 4.12
CA LEU A 80 2.42 6.32 3.39
C LEU A 80 3.39 7.17 4.22
N ALA A 81 2.87 8.16 4.95
CA ALA A 81 3.66 8.98 5.87
C ALA A 81 4.28 8.13 6.99
N GLY A 82 3.58 7.11 7.49
CA GLY A 82 4.12 6.17 8.48
C GLY A 82 5.19 5.22 7.94
N PHE A 83 5.20 4.92 6.64
CA PHE A 83 6.27 4.12 6.01
C PHE A 83 7.47 4.95 5.59
N GLY A 84 7.28 6.26 5.38
CA GLY A 84 8.34 7.18 4.96
C GLY A 84 9.08 7.87 6.11
N SER A 85 8.71 7.63 7.38
CA SER A 85 9.35 8.16 8.59
C SER A 85 10.31 7.16 9.21
#